data_AF-A0A3D2KR10-F1
#
_entry.id   AF-A0A3D2KR10-F1
#
_cell.length_a   1.000
_cell.length_b   1.000
_cell.length_c   1.000
_cell.angle_alpha   90.00
_cell.angle_beta   90.00
_cell.angle_gamma   90.00
#
_symmetry.space_group_name_H-M   'P 1'
#
loop_
_entity.id
_entity.type
_entity.pdbx_description
1 polymer ?
#
loop_
_entity_poly.entity_id
_entity_poly.type
_entity_poly.pdbx_seq_one_letter_code
_entity_poly.pdbx_strand_id
1 'polypeptide(L)'
;MKHLSPDAVKETALQLTLYLLELSFSSWVDVEKVDKMLKKFDIHTLEERIYFLTALTVFIRNRMPDNTFLKPESKETLLKAIQDKLDQCIIEENS
;
A
#
# COMPACT_ATOMS: atom_id res chain seq x y z
N MET A 1 0.35 -20.83 -4.28
CA MET A 1 1.14 -19.96 -3.38
C MET A 1 2.55 -20.51 -3.28
N LYS A 2 3.58 -19.77 -3.74
CA LYS A 2 4.97 -20.15 -3.46
C LYS A 2 5.20 -19.99 -1.96
N HIS A 3 5.63 -21.05 -1.27
CA HIS A 3 6.05 -20.92 0.13
C HIS A 3 7.31 -20.06 0.18
N LEU A 4 7.16 -18.82 0.65
CA LEU A 4 8.30 -17.96 0.95
C LEU A 4 9.04 -18.54 2.15
N SER A 5 10.37 -18.60 2.06
CA SER A 5 11.19 -18.91 3.23
C SER A 5 10.99 -17.82 4.30
N PRO A 6 11.20 -18.13 5.59
CA PRO A 6 11.11 -17.13 6.66
C PRO A 6 11.96 -15.88 6.39
N ASP A 7 13.13 -16.05 5.77
CA ASP A 7 14.02 -14.94 5.43
C ASP A 7 13.48 -14.10 4.28
N ALA A 8 12.88 -14.73 3.26
CA ALA A 8 12.23 -13.99 2.17
C ALA A 8 11.03 -13.17 2.69
N VAL A 9 10.25 -13.69 3.63
CA VAL A 9 9.16 -12.93 4.27
C VAL A 9 9.69 -11.70 5.01
N LYS A 10 10.78 -11.86 5.77
CA LYS A 10 11.41 -10.74 6.49
C LYS A 10 11.91 -9.65 5.53
N GLU A 11 12.54 -10.05 4.43
CA GLU A 11 13.04 -9.13 3.42
C GLU A 11 11.90 -8.35 2.78
N THR A 12 10.83 -9.01 2.35
CA THR A 12 9.65 -8.35 1.79
C THR A 12 9.01 -7.39 2.79
N ALA A 13 8.88 -7.80 4.06
CA ALA A 13 8.32 -6.94 5.11
C ALA A 13 9.18 -5.69 5.36
N LEU A 14 10.51 -5.83 5.36
CA LEU A 14 11.44 -4.70 5.47
C LEU A 14 11.30 -3.76 4.28
N GLN A 15 11.27 -4.30 3.05
CA GLN A 15 11.12 -3.50 1.84
C GLN A 15 9.78 -2.73 1.82
N LEU A 16 8.68 -3.36 2.25
CA LEU A 16 7.38 -2.70 2.38
C LEU A 16 7.43 -1.57 3.43
N THR A 17 8.04 -1.83 4.58
CA THR A 17 8.18 -0.84 5.64
C THR A 17 8.98 0.39 5.16
N LEU A 18 10.12 0.17 4.49
CA LEU A 18 10.93 1.26 3.94
C LEU A 18 10.16 2.07 2.90
N TYR A 19 9.38 1.40 2.05
CA TYR A 19 8.56 2.08 1.06
C TYR A 19 7.44 2.91 1.70
N LEU A 20 6.78 2.40 2.74
CA LEU A 20 5.76 3.17 3.47
C LEU A 20 6.36 4.38 4.19
N LEU A 21 7.57 4.25 4.74
CA LEU A 21 8.30 5.39 5.31
C LEU A 21 8.63 6.42 4.23
N GLU A 22 9.12 6.01 3.06
CA GLU A 22 9.37 6.91 1.94
C GLU A 22 8.10 7.69 1.54
N LEU A 23 6.96 7.00 1.48
CA LEU A 23 5.66 7.64 1.20
C LEU A 23 5.21 8.59 2.32
N SER A 24 5.52 8.30 3.59
CA SER A 24 5.15 9.17 4.72
C SER A 24 5.92 10.50 4.75
N PHE A 25 7.10 10.53 4.13
CA PHE A 25 7.89 11.75 3.91
C PHE A 25 7.61 12.43 2.56
N SER A 26 6.93 11.75 1.64
CA SER A 26 6.60 12.29 0.33
C SER A 26 5.57 13.43 0.46
N SER A 27 5.81 14.53 -0.24
CA SER A 27 4.90 15.67 -0.31
C SER A 27 3.62 15.37 -1.10
N TRP A 28 3.65 14.33 -1.94
CA TRP A 28 2.53 13.93 -2.78
C TRP A 28 2.51 12.41 -2.98
N VAL A 29 1.33 11.81 -2.85
CA VAL A 29 1.07 10.39 -3.16
C VAL A 29 -0.17 10.32 -4.04
N ASP A 30 -0.09 9.54 -5.11
CA ASP A 30 -1.14 9.37 -6.10
C ASP A 30 -1.34 7.88 -6.44
N VAL A 31 -2.35 7.60 -7.27
CA VAL A 31 -2.67 6.25 -7.72
C VAL A 31 -1.50 5.61 -8.47
N GLU A 32 -0.71 6.37 -9.23
CA GLU A 32 0.44 5.83 -9.96
C GLU A 32 1.52 5.28 -9.01
N LYS A 33 1.78 5.93 -7.88
CA LYS A 33 2.70 5.40 -6.85
C LYS A 33 2.16 4.14 -6.19
N VAL A 34 0.83 4.03 -6.03
CA VAL A 34 0.19 2.80 -5.54
C VAL A 34 0.36 1.68 -6.57
N ASP A 35 0.18 1.96 -7.87
CA ASP A 35 0.41 0.98 -8.93
C ASP A 35 1.87 0.49 -9.00
N LYS A 36 2.82 1.40 -8.81
CA LYS A 36 4.26 1.04 -8.71
C LYS A 36 4.53 0.12 -7.52
N MET A 37 3.86 0.36 -6.39
CA MET A 37 3.96 -0.49 -5.21
C MET A 37 3.45 -1.91 -5.49
N LEU A 38 2.24 -2.03 -6.06
CA LEU A 38 1.64 -3.33 -6.38
C LEU A 38 2.55 -4.14 -7.32
N LYS A 39 3.10 -3.50 -8.35
CA LYS A 39 4.08 -4.12 -9.26
C LYS A 39 5.37 -4.53 -8.56
N LYS A 40 5.90 -3.67 -7.67
CA LYS A 40 7.14 -3.94 -6.90
C LYS A 40 7.02 -5.17 -6.00
N PHE A 41 5.83 -5.39 -5.42
CA PHE A 41 5.55 -6.51 -4.53
C PHE A 41 4.92 -7.73 -5.22
N ASP A 42 4.96 -7.77 -6.56
CA ASP A 42 4.45 -8.90 -7.36
C ASP A 42 2.95 -9.17 -7.14
N ILE A 43 2.16 -8.13 -6.86
CA ILE A 43 0.72 -8.19 -6.58
C ILE A 43 -0.04 -7.96 -7.88
N HIS A 44 -0.38 -9.04 -8.57
CA HIS A 44 -0.84 -8.97 -9.97
C HIS A 44 -2.31 -9.22 -10.13
N THR A 45 -2.87 -10.18 -9.39
CA THR A 45 -4.27 -10.55 -9.56
C THR A 45 -5.18 -9.52 -8.93
N LEU A 46 -6.40 -9.40 -9.45
CA LEU A 46 -7.37 -8.43 -8.94
C LEU A 46 -7.69 -8.67 -7.46
N GLU A 47 -7.91 -9.93 -7.09
CA GLU A 47 -8.16 -10.36 -5.71
C GLU A 47 -7.00 -10.01 -4.77
N GLU A 48 -5.75 -10.29 -5.17
CA GLU A 48 -4.57 -9.93 -4.38
C GLU A 48 -4.46 -8.41 -4.18
N ARG A 49 -4.73 -7.63 -5.21
CA ARG A 49 -4.72 -6.15 -5.13
C ARG A 49 -5.77 -5.65 -4.15
N ILE A 50 -7.02 -6.10 -4.29
CA ILE A 50 -8.12 -5.70 -3.39
C ILE A 50 -7.79 -6.09 -1.95
N TYR A 51 -7.36 -7.33 -1.73
CA TYR A 51 -6.99 -7.81 -0.40
C TYR A 51 -5.86 -6.98 0.21
N PHE A 52 -4.77 -6.78 -0.54
CA PHE A 52 -3.61 -6.05 -0.07
C PHE A 52 -3.92 -4.59 0.24
N LEU A 53 -4.60 -3.87 -0.67
CA LEU A 53 -4.95 -2.46 -0.48
C LEU A 53 -5.91 -2.26 0.70
N THR A 54 -6.84 -3.20 0.90
CA THR A 54 -7.74 -3.21 2.07
C THR A 54 -6.95 -3.39 3.37
N ALA A 55 -6.07 -4.41 3.42
CA ALA A 55 -5.22 -4.66 4.58
C ALA A 55 -4.29 -3.48 4.88
N LEU A 56 -3.73 -2.87 3.83
CA LEU A 56 -2.84 -1.71 3.95
C LEU A 56 -3.56 -0.48 4.50
N THR A 57 -4.78 -0.21 4.03
CA THR A 57 -5.64 0.86 4.56
C THR A 57 -5.88 0.69 6.06
N VAL A 58 -6.25 -0.52 6.48
CA VAL A 58 -6.48 -0.85 7.90
C VAL A 58 -5.19 -0.67 8.72
N PHE A 59 -4.05 -1.11 8.19
CA PHE A 59 -2.75 -0.95 8.84
C PHE A 59 -2.38 0.53 9.03
N ILE A 60 -2.44 1.34 7.97
CA ILE A 60 -2.09 2.76 8.03
C ILE A 60 -3.02 3.51 8.99
N ARG A 61 -4.33 3.23 8.95
CA ARG A 61 -5.30 3.92 9.80
C ARG A 61 -5.12 3.57 11.28
N ASN A 62 -4.92 2.30 11.60
CA ASN A 62 -5.02 1.80 12.98
C ASN A 62 -3.67 1.53 13.65
N ARG A 63 -2.58 1.38 12.89
CA ARG A 63 -1.28 0.94 13.41
C ARG A 63 -0.15 1.94 13.18
N MET A 64 -0.25 2.82 12.18
CA MET A 64 0.76 3.86 11.97
C MET A 64 0.46 5.10 12.82
N PRO A 65 1.37 5.50 13.72
CA PRO A 65 1.24 6.74 14.47
C PRO A 65 1.28 7.97 13.57
N ASP A 66 0.50 9.00 13.89
CA ASP A 66 0.41 10.22 13.08
C ASP A 66 1.75 10.97 12.98
N ASN A 67 2.61 10.85 14.00
CA ASN A 67 3.96 11.44 14.01
C ASN A 67 4.96 10.73 13.06
N THR A 68 4.56 9.65 12.39
CA THR A 68 5.33 9.01 11.31
C THR A 68 5.27 9.82 10.01
N PHE A 69 4.26 10.68 9.88
CA PHE A 69 4.04 11.50 8.70
C PHE A 69 4.64 12.89 8.92
N LEU A 70 5.37 13.40 7.92
CA LEU A 70 5.99 14.72 8.02
C LEU A 70 4.96 15.84 8.16
N LYS A 71 3.81 15.66 7.51
CA LYS A 71 2.67 16.57 7.56
C LYS A 71 1.38 15.81 7.87
N PRO A 72 0.46 16.39 8.66
CA PRO A 72 -0.82 15.75 8.97
C PRO A 72 -1.60 15.32 7.71
N GLU A 73 -1.58 16.14 6.65
CA GLU A 73 -2.26 15.86 5.39
C GLU A 73 -1.63 14.73 4.56
N SER A 74 -0.38 14.35 4.83
CA SER A 74 0.30 13.27 4.08
C SER A 74 -0.37 11.92 4.32
N LYS A 75 -0.85 11.66 5.55
CA LYS A 75 -1.58 10.42 5.88
C LYS A 75 -2.88 10.32 5.09
N GLU A 76 -3.66 11.39 5.08
CA GLU A 76 -4.93 11.46 4.35
C GLU A 76 -4.71 11.36 2.83
N THR A 77 -3.65 11.99 2.31
CA THR A 77 -3.30 11.90 0.88
C THR A 77 -2.93 10.48 0.48
N LEU A 78 -2.14 9.78 1.31
CA LEU A 78 -1.79 8.37 1.08
C LEU A 78 -3.04 7.47 1.13
N LEU A 79 -3.88 7.63 2.16
CA LEU A 79 -5.12 6.86 2.29
C LEU A 79 -6.07 7.10 1.11
N LYS A 80 -6.18 8.35 0.66
CA LYS A 80 -6.98 8.68 -0.52
C LYS A 80 -6.45 8.01 -1.78
N ALA A 81 -5.14 8.07 -2.03
CA ALA A 81 -4.55 7.42 -3.21
C ALA A 81 -4.76 5.89 -3.20
N ILE A 82 -4.70 5.25 -2.03
CA ILE A 82 -5.00 3.83 -1.86
C ILE A 82 -6.49 3.55 -2.14
N GLN A 83 -7.38 4.38 -1.62
CA GLN A 83 -8.83 4.24 -1.84
C GLN A 83 -9.19 4.42 -3.31
N ASP A 84 -8.66 5.46 -3.97
CA ASP A 84 -8.90 5.72 -5.39
C ASP A 84 -8.45 4.52 -6.25
N LYS A 85 -7.36 3.84 -5.87
CA LYS A 85 -6.92 2.60 -6.53
C LYS A 85 -7.83 1.41 -6.23
N LEU A 86 -8.27 1.27 -4.98
CA LEU A 86 -9.19 0.21 -4.58
C LEU A 86 -10.52 0.31 -5.34
N ASP A 87 -11.05 1.52 -5.50
CA ASP A 87 -12.27 1.77 -6.26
C ASP A 87 -12.10 1.38 -7.74
N GLN A 88 -10.94 1.67 -8.35
CA GLN A 88 -10.63 1.20 -9.71
C GLN A 88 -10.65 -0.33 -9.81
N CYS A 89 -10.07 -1.03 -8.84
CA CYS A 89 -10.07 -2.49 -8.81
C CYS A 89 -11.48 -3.07 -8.64
N ILE A 90 -12.31 -2.47 -7.79
CA ILE A 90 -13.70 -2.92 -7.58
C ILE A 90 -14.55 -2.68 -8.84
N ILE A 91 -14.33 -1.56 -9.55
CA ILE A 91 -15.02 -1.32 -10.83
C ILE A 91 -14.61 -2.35 -11.88
N GLU A 92 -13.31 -2.68 -11.95
CA GLU A 92 -12.78 -3.73 -12.85
C GLU A 92 -13.37 -5.11 -12.54
N GLU A 93 -13.62 -5.44 -11.27
CA GLU A 93 -14.20 -6.73 -10.85
C GLU A 93 -15.67 -6.89 -11.27
N ASN A 94 -16.41 -5.78 -11.32
CA ASN A 94 -17.85 -5.76 -11.62
C ASN A 94 -18.16 -5.54 -13.11
N SER A 95 -17.13 -5.42 -13.97
CA SER A 95 -17.24 -5.19 -15.42
C SER A 95 -17.03 -6.48 -16.21
#